data_AF-A0A956QT05-F1
#
_entry.id   AF-A0A956QT05-F1
#
_cell.length_a   1.000
_cell.length_b   1.000
_cell.length_c   1.000
_cell.angle_alpha   90.00
_cell.angle_beta   90.00
_cell.angle_gamma   90.00
#
_symmetry.space_group_name_H-M   'P 1'
#
loop_
_entity.id
_entity.type
_entity.pdbx_description
1 polymer ?
#
loop_
_entity_poly.entity_id
_entity_poly.type
_entity_poly.pdbx_seq_one_letter_code
_entity_poly.pdbx_strand_id
1 'polypeptide(L)'
;MSRVITHTMSSRSWINRELQHFLGGYKRSRSGLYVMEGTPVRAARRICSTFLLCPEQLRTVAKEHDLTVSLSLFDRTKAGNSCTIYGAWSGRNPKEISPHLEIGKVSLPGEFLFPHMVHELSHLFWKTRPQDARERYRVFLTGSTGKNHREVTPYSHDHLEEFLEGKSLQRSSSQSSQHSRIVAGRQERWVEESFCETVAALVVPGYPFDDEWKPTIDFVERRRRIRSDIGLLI
;
A
#
# COMPACT_ATOMS: atom_id res chain seq x y z
N MET A 1 -12.53 -19.87 21.65
CA MET A 1 -11.85 -18.68 22.24
C MET A 1 -11.33 -17.82 21.09
N SER A 2 -11.52 -16.50 21.10
CA SER A 2 -10.94 -15.60 20.09
C SER A 2 -9.43 -15.55 20.27
N ARG A 3 -8.65 -15.89 19.23
CA ARG A 3 -7.18 -15.81 19.28
C ARG A 3 -6.77 -14.35 19.52
N VAL A 4 -5.89 -14.13 20.49
CA VAL A 4 -5.26 -12.83 20.77
C VAL A 4 -3.78 -12.96 20.47
N ILE A 5 -3.21 -11.97 19.80
CA ILE A 5 -1.76 -11.82 19.66
C ILE A 5 -1.34 -10.54 20.37
N THR A 6 -0.16 -10.58 20.99
CA THR A 6 0.41 -9.40 21.67
C THR A 6 1.72 -9.07 21.02
N HIS A 7 1.85 -7.84 20.54
CA HIS A 7 3.09 -7.35 19.96
C HIS A 7 3.88 -6.52 20.97
N THR A 8 5.15 -6.87 21.10
CA THR A 8 6.18 -6.17 21.86
C THR A 8 7.25 -5.63 20.90
N MET A 9 8.19 -4.82 21.43
CA MET A 9 9.35 -4.35 20.68
C MET A 9 10.16 -5.49 20.05
N SER A 10 10.26 -6.65 20.72
CA SER A 10 10.99 -7.80 20.19
C SER A 10 10.26 -8.48 19.02
N SER A 11 8.92 -8.44 18.99
CA SER A 11 8.13 -8.99 17.89
C SER A 11 8.02 -8.07 16.66
N ARG A 12 8.34 -6.78 16.82
CA ARG A 12 8.26 -5.76 15.77
C ARG A 12 9.49 -4.87 15.82
N SER A 13 10.59 -5.38 15.28
CA SER A 13 11.88 -4.68 15.23
C SER A 13 11.86 -3.35 14.46
N TRP A 14 10.85 -3.12 13.63
CA TRP A 14 10.66 -1.89 12.87
C TRP A 14 9.96 -0.76 13.66
N ILE A 15 9.41 -1.04 14.84
CA ILE A 15 8.78 -0.01 15.68
C ILE A 15 9.86 0.88 16.31
N ASN A 16 9.71 2.19 16.13
CA ASN A 16 10.50 3.21 16.82
C ASN A 16 9.66 3.90 17.91
N ARG A 17 10.24 4.88 18.61
CA ARG A 17 9.57 5.62 19.70
C ARG A 17 8.20 6.19 19.29
N GLU A 18 8.05 6.65 18.06
CA GLU A 18 6.83 7.29 17.59
C GLU A 18 5.72 6.29 17.23
N LEU A 19 6.08 5.04 16.97
CA LEU A 19 5.17 3.95 16.57
C LEU A 19 4.85 2.97 17.70
N GLN A 20 5.24 3.28 18.94
CA GLN A 20 5.00 2.41 20.11
C GLN A 20 3.51 2.16 20.38
N HIS A 21 2.63 3.04 19.90
CA HIS A 21 1.18 2.85 19.99
C HIS A 21 0.65 1.70 19.12
N PHE A 22 1.49 1.09 18.27
CA PHE A 22 1.19 -0.16 17.56
C PHE A 22 1.61 -1.42 18.33
N LEU A 23 2.00 -1.28 19.58
CA LEU A 23 2.25 -2.40 20.49
C LEU A 23 0.99 -2.70 21.32
N GLY A 24 0.95 -3.90 21.90
CA GLY A 24 -0.18 -4.34 22.73
C GLY A 24 -0.96 -5.49 22.11
N GLY A 25 -2.16 -5.72 22.65
CA GLY A 25 -3.02 -6.83 22.30
C GLY A 25 -3.90 -6.55 21.09
N TYR A 26 -4.06 -7.57 20.24
CA TYR A 26 -4.95 -7.55 19.09
C TYR A 26 -5.82 -8.80 19.08
N LYS A 27 -7.14 -8.60 18.95
CA LYS A 27 -8.12 -9.69 18.92
C LYS A 27 -8.44 -10.06 17.49
N ARG A 28 -8.36 -11.35 17.16
CA ARG A 28 -8.75 -11.86 15.85
C ARG A 28 -10.26 -11.72 15.65
N SER A 29 -10.64 -11.06 14.57
CA SER A 29 -12.03 -10.94 14.14
C SER A 29 -12.45 -12.13 13.28
N ARG A 30 -13.75 -12.23 12.96
CA ARG A 30 -14.28 -13.23 12.01
C ARG A 30 -13.77 -13.02 10.58
N SER A 31 -13.33 -11.81 10.23
CA SER A 31 -12.78 -11.55 8.88
C SER A 31 -11.36 -12.12 8.72
N GLY A 32 -10.71 -12.47 9.83
CA GLY A 32 -9.34 -12.98 9.88
C GLY A 32 -8.31 -11.93 10.30
N LEU A 33 -8.67 -10.64 10.27
CA LEU A 33 -7.83 -9.53 10.76
C LEU A 33 -7.69 -9.55 12.28
N TYR A 34 -6.56 -9.05 12.78
CA TYR A 34 -6.35 -8.80 14.20
C TYR A 34 -6.56 -7.31 14.50
N VAL A 35 -7.63 -6.99 15.22
CA VAL A 35 -8.00 -5.60 15.52
C VAL A 35 -7.50 -5.22 16.91
N MET A 36 -6.91 -4.03 17.04
CA MET A 36 -6.36 -3.52 18.30
C MET A 36 -7.42 -3.56 19.41
N GLU A 37 -7.01 -4.03 20.59
CA GLU A 37 -7.87 -4.01 21.78
C GLU A 37 -8.33 -2.57 22.10
N GLY A 38 -9.59 -2.43 22.49
CA GLY A 38 -10.20 -1.11 22.75
C GLY A 38 -10.71 -0.38 21.51
N THR A 39 -10.50 -0.90 20.29
CA THR A 39 -11.11 -0.32 19.08
C THR A 39 -12.64 -0.30 19.21
N PRO A 40 -13.33 0.85 18.95
CA PRO A 40 -14.78 0.93 19.04
C PRO A 40 -15.48 -0.10 18.15
N VAL A 41 -16.48 -0.80 18.71
CA VAL A 41 -17.17 -1.93 18.05
C VAL A 41 -17.71 -1.57 16.66
N ARG A 42 -18.30 -0.37 16.51
CA ARG A 42 -18.82 0.10 15.22
C ARG A 42 -17.73 0.25 14.16
N ALA A 43 -16.58 0.82 14.54
CA ALA A 43 -15.45 0.99 13.64
C ALA A 43 -14.81 -0.37 13.31
N ALA A 44 -14.59 -1.23 14.30
CA ALA A 44 -14.07 -2.58 14.09
C ALA A 44 -14.97 -3.39 13.14
N ARG A 45 -16.30 -3.31 13.30
CA ARG A 45 -17.25 -3.96 12.40
C ARG A 45 -17.11 -3.44 10.97
N ARG A 46 -17.04 -2.11 10.79
CA ARG A 46 -16.90 -1.49 9.47
C ARG A 46 -15.59 -1.90 8.79
N ILE A 47 -14.46 -1.82 9.48
CA ILE A 47 -13.16 -2.28 9.00
C ILE A 47 -13.23 -3.74 8.55
N CYS A 48 -13.77 -4.61 9.41
CA CYS A 48 -13.85 -6.03 9.11
C CYS A 48 -14.78 -6.33 7.93
N SER A 49 -15.92 -5.62 7.81
CA SER A 49 -16.82 -5.78 6.66
C SER A 49 -16.18 -5.27 5.37
N THR A 50 -15.51 -4.12 5.40
CA THR A 50 -14.83 -3.56 4.22
C THR A 50 -13.69 -4.46 3.76
N PHE A 51 -12.92 -5.03 4.70
CA PHE A 51 -11.89 -6.01 4.38
C PHE A 51 -12.44 -7.21 3.64
N LEU A 52 -13.66 -7.67 3.97
CA LEU A 52 -14.27 -8.81 3.30
C LEU A 52 -14.67 -8.52 1.84
N LEU A 53 -14.81 -7.24 1.46
CA LEU A 53 -15.08 -6.81 0.09
C LEU A 53 -13.82 -6.75 -0.79
N CYS A 54 -12.62 -6.74 -0.18
CA CYS A 54 -11.37 -6.67 -0.91
C CYS A 54 -11.12 -7.96 -1.73
N PRO A 55 -10.37 -7.88 -2.85
CA PRO A 55 -10.00 -9.04 -3.65
C PRO A 55 -9.42 -10.18 -2.81
N GLU A 56 -9.82 -11.42 -3.12
CA GLU A 56 -9.48 -12.60 -2.30
C GLU A 56 -7.98 -12.80 -2.12
N GLN A 57 -7.18 -12.58 -3.15
CA GLN A 57 -5.72 -12.71 -3.06
C GLN A 57 -5.11 -11.70 -2.09
N LEU A 58 -5.60 -10.44 -2.08
CA LEU A 58 -5.15 -9.43 -1.12
C LEU A 58 -5.53 -9.84 0.31
N ARG A 59 -6.76 -10.34 0.51
CA ARG A 59 -7.21 -10.83 1.82
C ARG A 59 -6.42 -12.06 2.29
N THR A 60 -6.04 -12.94 1.37
CA THR A 60 -5.28 -14.16 1.68
C THR A 60 -3.90 -13.80 2.20
N VAL A 61 -3.16 -12.95 1.47
CA VAL A 61 -1.85 -12.48 1.92
C VAL A 61 -1.97 -11.75 3.27
N ALA A 62 -2.96 -10.89 3.46
CA ALA A 62 -3.19 -10.23 4.75
C ALA A 62 -3.40 -11.22 5.91
N LYS A 63 -4.11 -12.33 5.68
CA LYS A 63 -4.34 -13.37 6.70
C LYS A 63 -3.09 -14.22 6.96
N GLU A 64 -2.34 -14.56 5.91
CA GLU A 64 -1.09 -15.31 6.02
C GLU A 64 -0.04 -14.59 6.86
N HIS A 65 -0.03 -13.26 6.79
CA HIS A 65 0.85 -12.39 7.56
C HIS A 65 0.22 -11.90 8.88
N ASP A 66 -0.88 -12.51 9.34
CA ASP A 66 -1.60 -12.12 10.57
C ASP A 66 -1.80 -10.58 10.67
N LEU A 67 -2.25 -9.93 9.58
CA LEU A 67 -2.37 -8.47 9.48
C LEU A 67 -3.13 -7.89 10.68
N THR A 68 -2.45 -6.96 11.35
CA THR A 68 -3.01 -6.21 12.47
C THR A 68 -3.52 -4.85 12.03
N VAL A 69 -4.54 -4.34 12.71
CA VAL A 69 -5.20 -3.08 12.35
C VAL A 69 -5.44 -2.24 13.59
N SER A 70 -5.16 -0.93 13.50
CA SER A 70 -5.53 0.06 14.50
C SER A 70 -6.23 1.27 13.85
N LEU A 71 -6.91 2.05 14.69
CA LEU A 71 -7.37 3.38 14.32
C LEU A 71 -6.35 4.39 14.81
N SER A 72 -6.07 5.38 13.97
CA SER A 72 -5.31 6.52 14.42
C SER A 72 -6.05 7.28 15.52
N LEU A 73 -5.28 7.83 16.46
CA LEU A 73 -5.81 8.77 17.44
C LEU A 73 -6.19 10.11 16.79
N PHE A 74 -5.59 10.42 15.64
CA PHE A 74 -5.79 11.64 14.88
C PHE A 74 -6.63 11.39 13.63
N ASP A 75 -6.89 12.47 12.88
CA ASP A 75 -7.62 12.40 11.62
C ASP A 75 -6.86 11.61 10.55
N ARG A 76 -5.53 11.75 10.53
CA ARG A 76 -4.61 11.06 9.61
C ARG A 76 -3.72 10.10 10.38
N THR A 77 -3.15 9.14 9.66
CA THR A 77 -2.11 8.22 10.18
C THR A 77 -0.86 8.97 10.61
N LYS A 78 0.04 8.29 11.30
CA LYS A 78 1.33 8.86 11.70
C LYS A 78 2.18 9.33 10.51
N ALA A 79 2.00 8.73 9.32
CA ALA A 79 2.66 9.15 8.09
C ALA A 79 1.97 10.34 7.39
N GLY A 80 0.86 10.85 7.92
CA GLY A 80 0.08 11.95 7.31
C GLY A 80 -0.93 11.48 6.25
N ASN A 81 -0.97 10.19 5.94
CA ASN A 81 -1.90 9.62 4.97
C ASN A 81 -3.26 9.27 5.60
N SER A 82 -4.26 9.04 4.76
CA SER A 82 -5.60 8.60 5.18
C SER A 82 -5.57 7.17 5.77
N CYS A 83 -4.78 6.28 5.19
CA CYS A 83 -4.41 4.97 5.72
C CYS A 83 -2.90 4.76 5.46
N THR A 84 -2.27 3.82 6.16
CA THR A 84 -0.87 3.43 5.90
C THR A 84 -0.62 2.03 6.42
N ILE A 85 0.03 1.19 5.62
CA ILE A 85 0.57 -0.08 6.06
C ILE A 85 2.05 0.03 6.42
N TYR A 86 2.37 -0.39 7.63
CA TYR A 86 3.71 -0.46 8.19
C TYR A 86 4.19 -1.90 8.25
N GLY A 87 5.50 -2.13 8.21
CA GLY A 87 6.07 -3.46 8.31
C GLY A 87 7.59 -3.48 8.13
N ALA A 88 8.22 -4.59 8.48
CA ALA A 88 9.63 -4.84 8.18
C ALA A 88 9.80 -5.27 6.71
N TRP A 89 9.80 -4.28 5.81
CA TRP A 89 9.89 -4.53 4.36
C TRP A 89 11.29 -4.94 3.87
N SER A 90 12.32 -4.74 4.70
CA SER A 90 13.73 -4.96 4.35
C SER A 90 14.23 -6.38 4.63
N GLY A 91 13.38 -7.27 5.17
CA GLY A 91 13.74 -8.68 5.41
C GLY A 91 13.92 -9.46 4.11
N ARG A 92 14.86 -10.40 4.07
CA ARG A 92 15.03 -11.34 2.95
C ARG A 92 13.91 -12.38 2.86
N ASN A 93 13.20 -12.58 3.97
CA ASN A 93 12.14 -13.56 4.10
C ASN A 93 10.79 -12.83 4.20
N PRO A 94 9.93 -12.90 3.17
CA PRO A 94 8.60 -12.31 3.22
C PRO A 94 7.78 -12.77 4.42
N LYS A 95 8.00 -14.00 4.92
CA LYS A 95 7.30 -14.55 6.10
C LYS A 95 7.61 -13.82 7.41
N GLU A 96 8.66 -12.99 7.45
CA GLU A 96 9.02 -12.18 8.62
C GLU A 96 8.36 -10.79 8.61
N ILE A 97 7.62 -10.45 7.55
CA ILE A 97 6.82 -9.24 7.52
C ILE A 97 5.73 -9.39 8.60
N SER A 98 5.81 -8.54 9.63
CA SER A 98 4.76 -8.32 10.62
C SER A 98 4.02 -7.02 10.29
N PRO A 99 3.00 -7.04 9.42
CA PRO A 99 2.38 -5.84 8.91
C PRO A 99 1.35 -5.26 9.89
N HIS A 100 1.22 -3.93 9.84
CA HIS A 100 0.25 -3.18 10.60
C HIS A 100 -0.42 -2.13 9.72
N LEU A 101 -1.74 -2.19 9.59
CA LEU A 101 -2.53 -1.16 8.93
C LEU A 101 -3.03 -0.15 9.97
N GLU A 102 -2.59 1.10 9.87
CA GLU A 102 -3.20 2.22 10.60
C GLU A 102 -4.26 2.87 9.70
N ILE A 103 -5.44 3.11 10.25
CA ILE A 103 -6.55 3.76 9.55
C ILE A 103 -6.82 5.11 10.23
N GLY A 104 -6.58 6.21 9.50
CA GLY A 104 -6.95 7.55 9.94
C GLY A 104 -8.48 7.69 10.05
N LYS A 105 -8.95 8.55 10.97
CA LYS A 105 -10.40 8.78 11.12
C LYS A 105 -11.05 9.32 9.85
N VAL A 106 -10.31 10.07 9.03
CA VAL A 106 -10.80 10.57 7.73
C VAL A 106 -11.13 9.46 6.73
N SER A 107 -10.53 8.28 6.88
CA SER A 107 -10.82 7.11 6.04
C SER A 107 -12.02 6.31 6.51
N LEU A 108 -12.52 6.51 7.73
CA LEU A 108 -13.60 5.68 8.27
C LEU A 108 -14.97 5.85 7.59
N PRO A 109 -15.35 6.98 6.98
CA PRO A 109 -16.53 7.05 6.14
C PRO A 109 -16.48 6.01 5.01
N GLY A 110 -17.64 5.44 4.67
CA GLY A 110 -17.72 4.22 3.84
C GLY A 110 -17.13 4.37 2.45
N GLU A 111 -17.25 5.56 1.85
CA GLU A 111 -16.75 5.87 0.51
C GLU A 111 -15.22 5.89 0.43
N PHE A 112 -14.52 6.28 1.51
CA PHE A 112 -13.06 6.35 1.53
C PHE A 112 -12.39 5.08 2.05
N LEU A 113 -13.03 4.37 2.99
CA LEU A 113 -12.40 3.23 3.64
C LEU A 113 -12.03 2.12 2.65
N PHE A 114 -12.93 1.84 1.70
CA PHE A 114 -12.76 0.73 0.78
C PHE A 114 -11.59 0.92 -0.19
N PRO A 115 -11.50 2.01 -0.97
CA PRO A 115 -10.35 2.22 -1.86
C PRO A 115 -9.04 2.34 -1.10
N HIS A 116 -9.00 3.05 0.04
CA HIS A 116 -7.77 3.11 0.85
C HIS A 116 -7.36 1.73 1.38
N MET A 117 -8.30 0.90 1.81
CA MET A 117 -7.96 -0.46 2.26
C MET A 117 -7.46 -1.32 1.11
N VAL A 118 -8.04 -1.23 -0.09
CA VAL A 118 -7.54 -1.95 -1.27
C VAL A 118 -6.13 -1.50 -1.63
N HIS A 119 -5.87 -0.18 -1.61
CA HIS A 119 -4.56 0.40 -1.85
C HIS A 119 -3.51 -0.15 -0.84
N GLU A 120 -3.78 -0.06 0.46
CA GLU A 120 -2.83 -0.52 1.48
C GLU A 120 -2.60 -2.04 1.48
N LEU A 121 -3.64 -2.83 1.19
CA LEU A 121 -3.46 -4.28 1.02
C LEU A 121 -2.67 -4.61 -0.24
N SER A 122 -2.73 -3.75 -1.27
CA SER A 122 -1.94 -3.89 -2.48
C SER A 122 -0.46 -3.68 -2.21
N HIS A 123 -0.08 -2.77 -1.31
CA HIS A 123 1.31 -2.66 -0.84
C HIS A 123 1.80 -3.97 -0.23
N LEU A 124 1.05 -4.54 0.72
CA LEU A 124 1.43 -5.81 1.32
C LEU A 124 1.56 -6.91 0.26
N PHE A 125 0.60 -7.02 -0.65
CA PHE A 125 0.65 -7.98 -1.74
C PHE A 125 1.90 -7.78 -2.62
N TRP A 126 2.16 -6.55 -3.06
CA TRP A 126 3.33 -6.16 -3.85
C TRP A 126 4.63 -6.56 -3.17
N LYS A 127 4.79 -6.25 -1.88
CA LYS A 127 6.00 -6.58 -1.10
C LYS A 127 6.25 -8.08 -0.96
N THR A 128 5.21 -8.92 -1.04
CA THR A 128 5.37 -10.39 -1.05
C THR A 128 5.72 -10.96 -2.42
N ARG A 129 5.68 -10.16 -3.48
CA ARG A 129 5.98 -10.65 -4.82
C ARG A 129 7.49 -10.81 -5.06
N PRO A 130 7.90 -11.85 -5.80
CA PRO A 130 9.27 -12.01 -6.26
C PRO A 130 9.83 -10.75 -6.93
N GLN A 131 11.13 -10.50 -6.77
CA GLN A 131 11.77 -9.31 -7.32
C GLN A 131 11.70 -9.25 -8.85
N ASP A 132 11.83 -10.40 -9.53
CA ASP A 132 11.72 -10.51 -10.99
C ASP A 132 10.31 -10.15 -11.50
N ALA A 133 9.25 -10.50 -10.75
CA ALA A 133 7.89 -10.10 -11.06
C ALA A 133 7.71 -8.58 -10.97
N ARG A 134 8.16 -7.99 -9.86
CA ARG A 134 8.15 -6.54 -9.67
C ARG A 134 8.98 -5.82 -10.73
N GLU A 135 10.10 -6.41 -11.13
CA GLU A 135 10.97 -5.88 -12.18
C GLU A 135 10.30 -5.85 -13.56
N ARG A 136 9.63 -6.94 -13.96
CA ARG A 136 8.89 -6.97 -15.23
C ARG A 136 7.83 -5.86 -15.29
N TYR A 137 7.08 -5.70 -14.20
CA TYR A 137 6.07 -4.64 -14.11
C TYR A 137 6.70 -3.25 -14.13
N ARG A 138 7.82 -3.03 -13.42
CA ARG A 138 8.59 -1.78 -13.45
C ARG A 138 9.04 -1.40 -14.85
N VAL A 139 9.58 -2.37 -15.61
CA VAL A 139 10.03 -2.16 -16.99
C VAL A 139 8.85 -1.77 -17.88
N PHE A 140 7.71 -2.45 -17.74
CA PHE A 140 6.47 -2.09 -18.43
C PHE A 140 6.04 -0.66 -18.11
N LEU A 141 5.97 -0.29 -16.82
CA LEU A 141 5.55 1.06 -16.41
C LEU A 141 6.45 2.14 -17.01
N THR A 142 7.76 1.97 -16.84
CA THR A 142 8.75 2.95 -17.32
C THR A 142 8.71 3.09 -18.84
N GLY A 143 8.42 2.00 -19.57
CA GLY A 143 8.24 2.01 -21.03
C GLY A 143 6.91 2.60 -21.50
N SER A 144 5.90 2.64 -20.63
CA SER A 144 4.57 3.20 -20.92
C SER A 144 4.46 4.72 -20.71
N THR A 145 5.45 5.34 -20.06
CA THR A 145 5.43 6.77 -19.75
C THR A 145 5.75 7.63 -20.99
N GLY A 146 4.75 8.38 -21.47
CA GLY A 146 4.88 9.38 -22.54
C GLY A 146 4.88 10.83 -22.05
N LYS A 147 4.99 11.78 -23.00
CA LYS A 147 5.07 13.25 -22.73
C LYS A 147 3.85 13.81 -21.98
N ASN A 148 2.67 13.22 -22.16
CA ASN A 148 1.42 13.68 -21.54
C ASN A 148 0.86 12.65 -20.55
N HIS A 149 1.72 11.78 -20.01
CA HIS A 149 1.31 10.71 -19.12
C HIS A 149 0.80 11.28 -17.79
N ARG A 150 -0.46 11.01 -17.44
CA ARG A 150 -1.03 11.29 -16.12
C ARG A 150 -1.38 9.97 -15.45
N GLU A 151 -0.85 9.78 -14.25
CA GLU A 151 -1.08 8.58 -13.43
C GLU A 151 -2.53 8.51 -12.93
N VAL A 152 -2.88 7.40 -12.28
CA VAL A 152 -4.23 7.12 -11.76
C VAL A 152 -4.75 8.27 -10.92
N THR A 153 -3.92 8.79 -10.02
CA THR A 153 -4.23 9.84 -9.05
C THR A 153 -3.17 10.95 -9.09
N PRO A 154 -3.48 12.18 -8.63
CA PRO A 154 -2.46 13.21 -8.42
C PRO A 154 -1.33 12.70 -7.52
N TYR A 155 -1.67 11.98 -6.45
CA TYR A 155 -0.70 11.42 -5.51
C TYR A 155 0.33 10.49 -6.17
N SER A 156 -0.11 9.53 -6.98
CA SER A 156 0.83 8.67 -7.73
C SER A 156 1.57 9.41 -8.84
N HIS A 157 1.01 10.50 -9.34
CA HIS A 157 1.65 11.36 -10.32
C HIS A 157 2.80 12.17 -9.70
N ASP A 158 2.65 12.69 -8.49
CA ASP A 158 3.71 13.41 -7.79
C ASP A 158 4.98 12.53 -7.67
N HIS A 159 4.84 11.24 -7.36
CA HIS A 159 5.97 10.29 -7.33
C HIS A 159 6.60 10.06 -8.70
N LEU A 160 5.81 10.10 -9.80
CA LEU A 160 6.33 10.04 -11.15
C LEU A 160 7.18 11.28 -11.45
N GLU A 161 6.68 12.47 -11.11
CA GLU A 161 7.40 13.73 -11.32
C GLU A 161 8.72 13.74 -10.53
N GLU A 162 8.71 13.35 -9.26
CA GLU A 162 9.94 13.23 -8.44
C GLU A 162 10.99 12.31 -9.08
N PHE A 163 10.56 11.20 -9.68
CA PHE A 163 11.42 10.27 -10.41
C PHE A 163 11.99 10.90 -11.69
N LEU A 164 11.14 11.54 -12.50
CA LEU A 164 11.55 12.17 -13.76
C LEU A 164 12.51 13.33 -13.53
N GLU A 165 12.25 14.16 -12.52
CA GLU A 165 13.15 15.23 -12.10
C GLU A 165 14.52 14.67 -11.68
N GLY A 166 14.53 13.64 -10.83
CA GLY A 166 15.76 12.98 -10.40
C GLY A 166 16.56 12.41 -11.59
N LYS A 167 15.88 11.81 -12.56
CA LYS A 167 16.49 11.29 -13.79
C LYS A 167 17.08 12.41 -14.67
N SER A 168 16.41 13.56 -14.75
CA SER A 168 16.88 14.73 -15.49
C SER A 168 18.18 15.28 -14.87
N LEU A 169 18.21 15.45 -13.55
CA LEU A 169 19.38 15.94 -12.81
C LEU A 169 20.58 14.98 -12.94
N GLN A 170 20.33 13.66 -12.97
CA GLN A 170 21.37 12.66 -13.18
C GLN A 170 22.01 12.73 -14.57
N ARG A 171 21.24 13.07 -15.62
CA ARG A 171 21.77 13.19 -16.99
C ARG A 171 22.62 14.45 -17.17
N SER A 172 22.30 15.50 -16.43
CA SER A 172 22.98 16.80 -16.52
C SER A 172 24.27 16.87 -15.68
N SER A 173 24.60 15.82 -14.92
CA SER A 173 25.72 15.83 -13.99
C SER A 173 26.50 14.51 -14.01
N SER A 174 27.83 14.57 -13.92
CA SER A 174 28.73 13.42 -13.79
C SER A 174 28.69 12.83 -12.37
N GLN A 175 27.48 12.57 -11.87
CA GLN A 175 27.22 12.32 -10.45
C GLN A 175 27.46 10.88 -9.98
N SER A 176 27.77 10.81 -8.68
CA SER A 176 28.22 9.63 -7.92
C SER A 176 27.16 8.54 -7.74
N SER A 177 27.60 7.36 -7.31
CA SER A 177 26.76 6.17 -7.03
C SER A 177 25.62 6.42 -6.04
N GLN A 178 25.72 7.44 -5.19
CA GLN A 178 24.68 7.83 -4.23
C GLN A 178 23.45 8.43 -4.94
N HIS A 179 23.65 9.26 -5.95
CA HIS A 179 22.52 9.85 -6.69
C HIS A 179 21.75 8.79 -7.47
N SER A 180 22.45 7.83 -8.08
CA SER A 180 21.83 6.68 -8.74
C SER A 180 20.93 5.87 -7.80
N ARG A 181 21.32 5.70 -6.53
CA ARG A 181 20.49 5.02 -5.52
C ARG A 181 19.22 5.80 -5.17
N ILE A 182 19.31 7.13 -5.08
CA ILE A 182 18.15 7.99 -4.80
C ILE A 182 17.14 7.89 -5.95
N VAL A 183 17.60 8.01 -7.20
CA VAL A 183 16.72 7.91 -8.38
C VAL A 183 16.07 6.53 -8.46
N ALA A 184 16.82 5.45 -8.19
CA ALA A 184 16.27 4.10 -8.13
C ALA A 184 15.17 3.97 -7.05
N GLY A 185 15.41 4.52 -5.85
CA GLY A 185 14.41 4.52 -4.78
C GLY A 185 13.13 5.30 -5.12
N ARG A 186 13.24 6.43 -5.83
CA ARG A 186 12.08 7.18 -6.33
C ARG A 186 11.30 6.40 -7.38
N GLN A 187 12.00 5.73 -8.31
CA GLN A 187 11.36 4.86 -9.28
C GLN A 187 10.62 3.70 -8.61
N GLU A 188 11.24 3.05 -7.63
CA GLU A 188 10.62 1.95 -6.87
C GLU A 188 9.35 2.41 -6.16
N ARG A 189 9.38 3.60 -5.53
CA ARG A 189 8.21 4.18 -4.89
C ARG A 189 7.11 4.45 -5.91
N TRP A 190 7.40 5.20 -6.97
CA TRP A 190 6.41 5.48 -8.02
C TRP A 190 5.76 4.21 -8.58
N VAL A 191 6.55 3.19 -8.91
CA VAL A 191 6.05 1.93 -9.47
C VAL A 191 5.08 1.25 -8.52
N GLU A 192 5.41 1.23 -7.23
CA GLU A 192 4.59 0.62 -6.20
C GLU A 192 3.30 1.41 -5.96
N GLU A 193 3.38 2.74 -5.83
CA GLU A 193 2.19 3.59 -5.65
C GLU A 193 1.28 3.51 -6.88
N SER A 194 1.85 3.59 -8.08
CA SER A 194 1.11 3.44 -9.34
C SER A 194 0.43 2.07 -9.45
N PHE A 195 1.07 0.99 -8.98
CA PHE A 195 0.44 -0.33 -8.86
C PHE A 195 -0.76 -0.29 -7.89
N CYS A 196 -0.57 0.20 -6.66
CA CYS A 196 -1.59 0.18 -5.62
C CYS A 196 -2.81 1.04 -6.01
N GLU A 197 -2.56 2.21 -6.59
CA GLU A 197 -3.62 3.08 -7.10
C GLU A 197 -4.37 2.46 -8.27
N THR A 198 -3.67 1.80 -9.18
CA THR A 198 -4.30 1.10 -10.30
C THR A 198 -5.22 -0.01 -9.78
N VAL A 199 -4.78 -0.79 -8.79
CA VAL A 199 -5.61 -1.86 -8.20
C VAL A 199 -6.84 -1.26 -7.52
N ALA A 200 -6.68 -0.18 -6.74
CA ALA A 200 -7.81 0.50 -6.11
C ALA A 200 -8.84 1.00 -7.14
N ALA A 201 -8.40 1.64 -8.22
CA ALA A 201 -9.26 2.13 -9.29
C ALA A 201 -9.96 1.01 -10.08
N LEU A 202 -9.31 -0.13 -10.29
CA LEU A 202 -9.90 -1.27 -10.97
C LEU A 202 -10.94 -2.01 -10.11
N VAL A 203 -10.83 -1.94 -8.78
CA VAL A 203 -11.70 -2.64 -7.82
C VAL A 203 -12.85 -1.76 -7.35
N VAL A 204 -12.65 -0.46 -7.21
CA VAL A 204 -13.62 0.49 -6.64
C VAL A 204 -14.16 1.42 -7.72
N PRO A 205 -15.42 1.26 -8.14
CA PRO A 205 -16.04 2.16 -9.11
C PRO A 205 -16.03 3.61 -8.63
N GLY A 206 -15.62 4.53 -9.50
CA GLY A 206 -15.55 5.95 -9.19
C GLY A 206 -14.30 6.40 -8.44
N TYR A 207 -13.35 5.49 -8.13
CA TYR A 207 -12.04 5.88 -7.62
C TYR A 207 -11.06 6.20 -8.76
N PRO A 208 -10.25 7.27 -8.67
CA PRO A 208 -10.27 8.30 -7.62
C PRO A 208 -11.51 9.20 -7.72
N PHE A 209 -11.96 9.73 -6.57
CA PHE A 209 -13.13 10.62 -6.48
C PHE A 209 -12.81 12.08 -6.85
N ASP A 210 -11.79 12.31 -7.69
CA ASP A 210 -11.38 13.62 -8.16
C ASP A 210 -11.83 13.78 -9.63
N ASP A 211 -12.93 14.50 -9.83
CA ASP A 211 -13.54 14.71 -11.15
C ASP A 211 -12.69 15.60 -12.08
N GLU A 212 -11.74 16.36 -11.54
CA GLU A 212 -10.87 17.23 -12.33
C GLU A 212 -9.63 16.48 -12.84
N TRP A 213 -9.20 15.44 -12.12
CA TRP A 213 -8.08 14.61 -12.53
C TRP A 213 -8.47 13.60 -13.61
N LYS A 214 -7.92 13.78 -14.82
CA LYS A 214 -8.15 12.88 -15.97
C LYS A 214 -6.91 12.03 -16.23
N PRO A 215 -6.85 10.78 -15.71
CA PRO A 215 -5.72 9.89 -15.94
C PRO A 215 -5.64 9.52 -17.43
N THR A 216 -4.43 9.33 -17.96
CA THR A 216 -4.21 8.90 -19.35
C THR A 216 -3.77 7.45 -19.46
N ILE A 217 -3.83 6.70 -18.36
CA ILE A 217 -3.38 5.31 -18.30
C ILE A 217 -4.35 4.39 -19.04
N ASP A 218 -3.79 3.38 -19.70
CA ASP A 218 -4.56 2.28 -20.24
C ASP A 218 -4.87 1.26 -19.12
N PHE A 219 -6.05 1.40 -18.50
CA PHE A 219 -6.50 0.50 -17.45
C PHE A 219 -6.65 -0.96 -17.91
N VAL A 220 -6.93 -1.20 -19.18
CA VAL A 220 -7.08 -2.57 -19.73
C VAL A 220 -5.70 -3.23 -19.79
N GLU A 221 -4.71 -2.55 -20.35
CA GLU A 221 -3.34 -3.03 -20.39
C GLU A 221 -2.76 -3.16 -18.98
N ARG A 222 -3.01 -2.19 -18.10
CA ARG A 222 -2.61 -2.26 -16.68
C ARG A 222 -3.17 -3.50 -15.99
N ARG A 223 -4.47 -3.78 -16.12
CA ARG A 223 -5.09 -5.01 -15.58
C ARG A 223 -4.41 -6.25 -16.15
N ARG A 224 -4.17 -6.30 -17.46
CA ARG A 224 -3.50 -7.43 -18.12
C ARG A 224 -2.10 -7.67 -17.55
N ARG A 225 -1.31 -6.61 -17.35
CA ARG A 225 0.05 -6.66 -16.81
C ARG A 225 0.09 -7.00 -15.33
N ILE A 226 -0.83 -6.47 -14.53
CA ILE A 226 -1.00 -6.87 -13.13
C ILE A 226 -1.26 -8.38 -13.03
N ARG A 227 -2.10 -8.92 -13.93
CA ARG A 227 -2.36 -10.36 -13.99
C ARG A 227 -1.15 -11.16 -14.45
N SER A 228 -0.49 -10.77 -15.54
CA SER A 228 0.59 -11.56 -16.14
C SER A 228 1.90 -11.47 -15.38
N ASP A 229 2.25 -10.28 -14.90
CA ASP A 229 3.60 -10.00 -14.39
C ASP A 229 3.65 -10.20 -12.87
N ILE A 230 2.59 -9.76 -12.17
CA ILE A 230 2.47 -9.76 -10.69
C ILE A 230 1.61 -10.92 -10.18
N GLY A 231 0.64 -11.40 -10.96
CA GLY A 231 -0.21 -12.54 -10.62
C GLY A 231 -1.44 -12.20 -9.78
N LEU A 232 -1.87 -10.94 -9.76
CA LEU A 232 -3.10 -10.51 -9.08
C LEU A 232 -4.29 -10.54 -10.05
N LEU A 233 -5.39 -11.16 -9.64
CA LEU A 233 -6.64 -11.32 -10.37
C LEU A 233 -7.67 -10.33 -9.81
N ILE A 234 -8.01 -9.32 -10.63
CA ILE A 234 -8.95 -8.22 -10.35
C ILE A 234 -9.74 -7.87 -11.61
#